data_AF-A0A535SLC8-F1
#
_entry.id   AF-A0A535SLC8-F1
#
_cell.length_a   1.000
_cell.length_b   1.000
_cell.length_c   1.000
_cell.angle_alpha   90.00
_cell.angle_beta   90.00
_cell.angle_gamma   90.00
#
_symmetry.space_group_name_H-M   'P 1'
#
loop_
_entity.id
_entity.type
_entity.pdbx_description
1 polymer ?
#
loop_
_entity_poly.entity_id
_entity_poly.type
_entity_poly.pdbx_seq_one_letter_code
_entity_poly.pdbx_strand_id
1 'polypeptide(L)'
;MGHTSNEEQSLKSLVTTFLADLAHANHSPHTCRAYATDLIQLCAFHQGSIHTVTADVLRAFFEIHAHLRPATRARKQAAVARFLTWAEQQELLDRNPMRK
;
A
#
# COMPACT_ATOMS: atom_id res chain seq x y z
N MET A 1 4.33 2.51 31.47
CA MET A 1 3.57 2.34 30.22
C MET A 1 3.52 3.72 29.57
N GLY A 2 4.41 3.97 28.62
CA GLY A 2 4.55 5.29 28.02
C GLY A 2 5.58 5.24 26.90
N HIS A 3 5.26 5.95 25.82
CA HIS A 3 6.00 6.13 24.57
C HIS A 3 5.72 5.09 23.46
N THR A 4 4.54 5.16 22.85
CA THR A 4 4.49 5.06 21.38
C THR A 4 4.71 6.50 20.89
N SER A 5 5.93 6.77 20.45
CA SER A 5 6.40 8.10 20.10
C SER A 5 6.72 8.12 18.61
N ASN A 6 5.76 8.49 17.77
CA ASN A 6 5.94 9.11 16.45
C ASN A 6 6.87 8.40 15.42
N GLU A 7 7.29 7.15 15.67
CA GLU A 7 7.76 6.18 14.68
C GLU A 7 6.59 5.59 13.84
N GLU A 8 5.38 6.09 14.12
CA GLU A 8 4.15 5.31 14.15
C GLU A 8 3.59 4.90 12.78
N GLN A 9 3.88 5.59 11.67
CA GLN A 9 3.15 5.36 10.42
C GLN A 9 4.06 5.20 9.19
N SER A 10 5.20 4.51 9.37
CA SER A 10 6.05 4.15 8.23
C SER A 10 5.26 3.27 7.25
N LEU A 11 5.29 3.63 5.97
CA LEU A 11 4.59 2.92 4.90
C LEU A 11 4.86 1.41 4.93
N LYS A 12 6.12 1.02 5.20
CA LYS A 12 6.54 -0.38 5.27
C LYS A 12 5.90 -1.14 6.45
N SER A 13 5.79 -0.50 7.61
CA SER A 13 5.16 -1.11 8.80
C SER A 13 3.68 -1.34 8.54
N LEU A 14 2.99 -0.32 7.99
CA LEU A 14 1.57 -0.41 7.64
C LEU A 14 1.28 -1.45 6.55
N VAL A 15 2.14 -1.59 5.55
CA VAL A 15 2.03 -2.67 4.55
C VAL A 15 2.15 -4.05 5.22
N THR A 16 3.01 -4.19 6.22
CA THR A 16 3.17 -5.46 6.96
C THR A 16 1.90 -5.80 7.75
N THR A 17 1.33 -4.82 8.46
CA THR A 17 0.06 -4.96 9.18
C THR A 17 -1.09 -5.30 8.24
N PHE A 18 -1.23 -4.58 7.13
CA PHE A 18 -2.25 -4.84 6.11
C PHE A 18 -2.17 -6.27 5.56
N LEU A 19 -0.96 -6.79 5.29
CA LEU A 19 -0.79 -8.14 4.77
C LEU A 19 -1.15 -9.21 5.81
N ALA A 20 -0.88 -8.96 7.09
CA ALA A 20 -1.30 -9.83 8.18
C ALA A 20 -2.83 -9.88 8.29
N ASP A 21 -3.49 -8.71 8.26
CA ASP A 21 -4.96 -8.62 8.25
C ASP A 21 -5.57 -9.33 7.04
N LEU A 22 -4.97 -9.15 5.85
CA LEU A 22 -5.43 -9.81 4.63
C LEU A 22 -5.31 -11.33 4.72
N ALA A 23 -4.25 -11.84 5.34
CA ALA A 23 -4.07 -13.27 5.59
C ALA A 23 -5.10 -13.81 6.60
N HIS A 24 -5.41 -13.04 7.65
CA HIS A 24 -6.42 -13.40 8.65
C HIS A 24 -7.85 -13.38 8.09
N ALA A 25 -8.14 -12.50 7.13
CA ALA A 25 -9.43 -12.40 6.44
C ALA A 25 -9.70 -13.54 5.44
N ASN A 26 -8.93 -14.64 5.50
CA ASN A 26 -9.11 -15.86 4.70
C ASN A 26 -8.98 -15.65 3.17
N HIS A 27 -8.25 -14.61 2.75
CA HIS A 27 -7.92 -14.41 1.34
C HIS A 27 -6.96 -15.50 0.83
N SER A 28 -7.05 -15.82 -0.46
CA SER A 28 -6.15 -16.80 -1.09
C SER A 28 -4.68 -16.45 -0.83
N PRO A 29 -3.86 -17.42 -0.35
CA PRO A 29 -2.42 -17.20 -0.11
C PRO A 29 -1.67 -16.70 -1.34
N HIS A 30 -2.16 -17.05 -2.54
CA HIS A 30 -1.60 -16.58 -3.79
C HIS A 30 -1.84 -15.07 -3.99
N THR A 31 -3.03 -14.58 -3.67
CA THR A 31 -3.37 -13.15 -3.73
C THR A 31 -2.56 -12.36 -2.70
N CYS A 32 -2.43 -12.86 -1.47
CA CYS A 32 -1.63 -12.20 -0.44
C CYS A 32 -0.16 -12.05 -0.88
N ARG A 33 0.44 -13.11 -1.43
CA ARG A 33 1.81 -13.06 -1.97
C ARG A 33 1.94 -12.08 -3.13
N ALA A 34 0.98 -12.07 -4.05
CA ALA A 34 0.99 -11.15 -5.19
C ALA A 34 0.92 -9.69 -4.73
N TYR A 35 0.04 -9.38 -3.78
CA TYR A 35 -0.08 -8.04 -3.20
C TYR A 35 1.17 -7.67 -2.41
N ALA A 36 1.74 -8.59 -1.64
CA ALA A 36 2.98 -8.35 -0.91
C ALA A 36 4.10 -7.89 -1.83
N THR A 37 4.33 -8.58 -2.96
CA THR A 37 5.34 -8.18 -3.95
C THR A 37 5.09 -6.77 -4.50
N ASP A 38 3.83 -6.48 -4.85
CA ASP A 38 3.48 -5.18 -5.44
C ASP A 38 3.65 -4.02 -4.44
N LEU A 39 3.30 -4.25 -3.17
CA LEU A 39 3.40 -3.27 -2.08
C LEU A 39 4.83 -3.10 -1.58
N ILE A 40 5.65 -4.15 -1.56
CA ILE A 40 7.09 -4.05 -1.26
C ILE A 40 7.77 -3.15 -2.29
N GLN A 41 7.39 -3.25 -3.57
CA GLN A 41 7.90 -2.35 -4.61
C GLN A 41 7.47 -0.90 -4.40
N LEU A 42 6.26 -0.66 -3.87
CA LEU A 42 5.84 0.69 -3.47
C LEU A 42 6.70 1.22 -2.32
N CYS A 43 6.95 0.43 -1.28
CA CYS A 43 7.82 0.80 -0.16
C CYS A 43 9.27 1.07 -0.59
N ALA A 44 9.77 0.35 -1.60
CA ALA A 44 11.10 0.58 -2.16
C ALA A 44 11.15 1.90 -2.96
N PHE A 45 10.06 2.23 -3.67
CA PHE A 45 9.95 3.47 -4.44
C PHE A 45 9.78 4.70 -3.54
N HIS A 46 8.98 4.59 -2.48
CA HIS A 46 8.68 5.70 -1.57
C HIS A 46 8.99 5.29 -0.13
N GLN A 47 10.10 5.82 0.39
CA GLN A 47 10.53 5.60 1.76
C GLN A 47 10.02 6.76 2.62
N GLY A 48 8.98 6.53 3.40
CA GLY A 48 8.41 7.59 4.23
C GLY A 48 7.12 7.20 4.94
N SER A 49 6.47 8.22 5.48
CA SER A 49 5.14 8.09 6.09
C SER A 49 4.08 7.85 5.01
N ILE A 50 3.00 7.16 5.38
CA ILE A 50 1.83 7.00 4.50
C ILE A 50 1.22 8.34 4.08
N HIS A 51 1.30 9.38 4.92
CA HIS A 51 0.76 10.71 4.61
C HIS A 51 1.49 11.42 3.46
N THR A 52 2.71 10.98 3.12
CA THR A 52 3.45 11.54 1.98
C THR A 52 3.21 10.77 0.69
N VAL A 53 2.39 9.71 0.72
CA VAL A 53 1.92 9.00 -0.49
C VAL A 53 0.81 9.81 -1.15
N THR A 54 1.18 10.74 -2.01
CA THR A 54 0.24 11.59 -2.76
C THR A 54 -0.14 10.98 -4.11
N ALA A 55 -1.16 11.55 -4.77
CA ALA A 55 -1.56 11.12 -6.11
C ALA A 55 -0.41 11.23 -7.14
N ASP A 56 0.48 12.23 -7.01
CA ASP A 56 1.65 12.38 -7.88
C ASP A 56 2.71 11.32 -7.63
N VAL A 57 2.97 10.94 -6.37
CA VAL A 57 3.85 9.81 -6.03
C VAL A 57 3.32 8.52 -6.65
N LEU A 58 2.01 8.27 -6.53
CA LEU A 58 1.39 7.08 -7.12
C LEU A 58 1.44 7.09 -8.65
N ARG A 59 1.22 8.25 -9.28
CA ARG A 59 1.35 8.40 -10.74
C ARG A 59 2.77 8.07 -11.18
N ALA A 60 3.78 8.68 -10.55
CA ALA A 60 5.18 8.40 -10.85
C ALA A 60 5.54 6.91 -10.69
N PHE A 61 5.04 6.28 -9.62
CA PHE A 61 5.20 4.84 -9.40
C PHE A 61 4.60 4.00 -10.53
N PHE A 62 3.38 4.31 -10.99
CA PHE A 62 2.73 3.55 -12.07
C PHE A 62 3.35 3.81 -13.44
N GLU A 63 3.88 5.01 -13.69
CA GLU A 63 4.59 5.35 -14.93
C GLU A 63 5.89 4.55 -15.08
N ILE A 64 6.67 4.37 -14.01
CA ILE A 64 7.87 3.51 -14.03
C ILE A 64 7.53 2.08 -14.46
N HIS A 65 6.33 1.61 -14.12
CA HIS A 65 5.82 0.28 -14.45
C HIS A 65 4.94 0.25 -15.72
N ALA A 66 4.90 1.33 -16.51
CA ALA A 66 4.07 1.40 -17.72
C ALA A 66 4.47 0.37 -18.78
N HIS A 67 5.73 -0.07 -18.79
CA HIS A 67 6.25 -1.11 -19.68
C HIS A 67 5.73 -2.53 -19.36
N LEU A 68 5.10 -2.73 -18.20
CA LEU A 68 4.54 -4.04 -17.82
C LEU A 68 3.25 -4.35 -18.58
N ARG A 69 2.93 -5.65 -18.68
CA ARG A 69 1.67 -6.12 -19.26
C ARG A 69 0.46 -5.47 -18.57
N PRO A 70 -0.64 -5.17 -19.29
CA PRO A 70 -1.84 -4.55 -18.72
C PRO A 70 -2.37 -5.26 -17.47
N ALA A 71 -2.40 -6.59 -17.47
CA ALA A 71 -2.86 -7.40 -16.33
C ALA A 71 -2.00 -7.18 -15.07
N THR A 72 -0.68 -7.08 -15.23
CA THR A 72 0.25 -6.83 -14.11
C THR A 72 0.06 -5.42 -13.55
N ARG A 73 -0.15 -4.43 -14.43
CA ARG A 73 -0.44 -3.04 -14.03
C ARG A 73 -1.75 -2.96 -13.23
N ALA A 74 -2.80 -3.60 -13.73
CA ALA A 74 -4.10 -3.65 -13.05
C ALA A 74 -3.99 -4.31 -11.66
N ARG A 75 -3.24 -5.42 -11.55
CA ARG A 75 -2.99 -6.08 -10.25
C ARG A 75 -2.25 -5.15 -9.26
N LYS A 76 -1.21 -4.44 -9.73
CA LYS A 76 -0.50 -3.44 -8.93
C LYS A 76 -1.41 -2.33 -8.43
N GLN A 77 -2.20 -1.75 -9.33
CA GLN A 77 -3.15 -0.69 -8.97
C GLN A 77 -4.20 -1.19 -7.96
N ALA A 78 -4.72 -2.40 -8.15
CA ALA A 78 -5.66 -3.02 -7.21
C ALA A 78 -5.03 -3.25 -5.83
N ALA A 79 -3.78 -3.74 -5.77
CA ALA A 79 -3.06 -3.94 -4.51
C ALA A 79 -2.88 -2.61 -3.76
N VAL A 80 -2.42 -1.57 -4.45
CA VAL A 80 -2.23 -0.22 -3.87
C VAL A 80 -3.57 0.38 -3.43
N ALA A 81 -4.60 0.30 -4.27
CA ALA A 81 -5.92 0.84 -3.93
C ALA A 81 -6.54 0.14 -2.71
N ARG A 82 -6.40 -1.19 -2.61
CA ARG A 82 -6.89 -1.97 -1.48
C ARG A 82 -6.17 -1.60 -0.19
N PHE A 83 -4.84 -1.45 -0.25
CA PHE A 83 -4.03 -1.01 0.89
C PHE A 83 -4.42 0.40 1.36
N LEU A 84 -4.53 1.38 0.46
CA LEU A 84 -4.90 2.76 0.82
C LEU A 84 -6.33 2.86 1.35
N THR A 85 -7.25 2.05 0.82
CA THR A 85 -8.61 1.95 1.37
C THR A 85 -8.61 1.34 2.77
N TRP A 86 -7.77 0.32 3.03
CA TRP A 86 -7.62 -0.21 4.39
C TRP A 86 -7.03 0.85 5.32
N ALA A 87 -6.02 1.61 4.89
CA ALA A 87 -5.43 2.66 5.71
C ALA A 87 -6.43 3.79 6.06
N GLU A 88 -7.26 4.19 5.10
CA GLU A 88 -8.38 5.12 5.29
C GLU A 88 -9.40 4.55 6.30
N GLN A 89 -9.75 3.27 6.22
CA GLN A 89 -10.65 2.60 7.17
C GLN A 89 -10.08 2.48 8.58
N GLN A 90 -8.75 2.44 8.72
CA GLN A 90 -8.06 2.44 10.01
C GLN A 90 -7.79 3.86 10.53
N GLU A 91 -8.34 4.91 9.89
CA GLU A 91 -8.12 6.32 10.24
C GLU A 91 -6.64 6.75 10.20
N LEU A 92 -5.81 6.00 9.46
CA LEU A 92 -4.37 6.24 9.29
C LEU A 92 -4.07 7.21 8.14
N LEU A 93 -5.09 7.49 7.33
CA LEU A 93 -5.02 8.35 6.16
C LEU A 93 -6.36 9.09 6.05
N ASP A 94 -6.32 10.42 5.92
CA ASP A 94 -7.55 11.23 5.86
C ASP A 94 -8.42 10.89 4.65
N ARG A 95 -7.76 10.58 3.52
CA ARG A 95 -8.43 10.25 2.27
C ARG A 95 -7.54 9.42 1.36
N ASN A 96 -8.10 8.39 0.75
CA ASN A 96 -7.37 7.63 -0.26
C ASN A 96 -7.04 8.50 -1.51
N PRO A 97 -5.75 8.75 -1.82
CA PRO A 97 -5.34 9.58 -2.96
C PRO A 97 -5.66 8.96 -4.34
N MET A 98 -6.04 7.68 -4.39
CA MET A 98 -6.57 7.04 -5.60
C MET A 98 -8.07 7.22 -5.79
N ARG A 99 -8.80 7.66 -4.75
CA ARG A 99 -10.23 8.00 -4.85
C ARG A 99 -10.35 9.47 -5.27
N LYS A 100 -11.13 9.71 -6.34
CA LYS A 100 -11.47 11.05 -6.84
C LYS A 100 -12.14 11.88 -5.77
#